data_AF-A0A842R7E5-F1
#
_entry.id   AF-A0A842R7E5-F1
#
_cell.length_a   1.000
_cell.length_b   1.000
_cell.length_c   1.000
_cell.angle_alpha   90.00
_cell.angle_beta   90.00
_cell.angle_gamma   90.00
#
_symmetry.space_group_name_H-M   'P 1'
#
loop_
_entity.id
_entity.type
_entity.pdbx_description
1 polymer ?
#
loop_
_entity_poly.entity_id
_entity_poly.type
_entity_poly.pdbx_seq_one_letter_code
_entity_poly.pdbx_strand_id
1 'polypeptide(L)'
;MTNEDRKNFTQRKKEREKEFQREEIKQQIDIILTENEPKTIRELVKIMEEKYDAPEELVLEILRKKEVDQDLTLQEPQPEPTALPTTIKNYLFQKNYFSIEFWITIGTIVLVLILTLVNVQEGVFFYIRYIVVTFFMLILSGWTFTAVIFPELDSKLRFLERAATAIGMSIVVLVLDGLFLNYTFGLNLIAISLSLTFLSLLCVIISMVLRLKLARDGFIFKKSSGNNQEKIIES
;
A
#
# COMPACT_ATOMS: atom_id res chain seq x y z
N MET A 1 40.74 -43.39 -24.56
CA MET A 1 39.86 -42.50 -23.75
C MET A 1 40.59 -41.18 -23.61
N THR A 2 40.14 -40.17 -24.34
CA THR A 2 40.87 -38.92 -24.58
C THR A 2 40.77 -38.02 -23.33
N ASN A 3 41.75 -37.12 -23.12
CA ASN A 3 41.77 -36.25 -21.94
C ASN A 3 40.52 -35.31 -21.88
N GLU A 4 39.91 -35.05 -23.04
CA GLU A 4 38.60 -34.39 -23.18
C GLU A 4 37.42 -35.22 -22.66
N ASP A 5 37.39 -36.53 -22.91
CA ASP A 5 36.31 -37.42 -22.47
C ASP A 5 36.24 -37.50 -20.95
N ARG A 6 37.40 -37.52 -20.27
CA ARG A 6 37.48 -37.50 -18.79
C ARG A 6 37.05 -36.16 -18.21
N LYS A 7 37.39 -35.04 -18.85
CA LYS A 7 36.92 -33.70 -18.43
C LYS A 7 35.41 -33.57 -18.57
N ASN A 8 34.84 -34.00 -19.70
CA ASN A 8 33.39 -33.98 -19.94
C ASN A 8 32.63 -34.90 -18.96
N PHE A 9 33.17 -36.07 -18.63
CA PHE A 9 32.52 -36.96 -17.65
C PHE A 9 32.52 -36.37 -16.24
N THR A 10 33.61 -35.70 -15.86
CA THR A 10 33.75 -35.06 -14.55
C THR A 10 32.86 -33.80 -14.45
N GLN A 11 32.73 -33.03 -15.54
CA GLN A 11 31.79 -31.91 -15.63
C GLN A 11 30.34 -32.37 -15.53
N ARG A 12 29.92 -33.36 -16.32
CA ARG A 12 28.55 -33.91 -16.27
C ARG A 12 28.18 -34.55 -14.94
N LYS A 13 29.15 -35.06 -14.18
CA LYS A 13 28.93 -35.56 -12.83
C LYS A 13 28.67 -34.41 -11.85
N LYS A 14 29.50 -33.36 -11.91
CA LYS A 14 29.35 -32.15 -11.09
C LYS A 14 28.07 -31.37 -11.39
N GLU A 15 27.63 -31.32 -12.65
CA GLU A 15 26.38 -30.69 -13.05
C GLU A 15 25.16 -31.43 -12.49
N ARG A 16 25.14 -32.77 -12.57
CA ARG A 16 24.06 -33.59 -12.00
C ARG A 16 23.99 -33.52 -10.48
N GLU A 17 25.14 -33.45 -9.81
CA GLU A 17 25.22 -33.33 -8.35
C GLU A 17 24.72 -31.95 -7.89
N LYS A 18 25.00 -30.90 -8.67
CA LYS A 18 24.42 -29.56 -8.47
C LYS A 18 22.92 -29.49 -8.75
N GLU A 19 22.43 -30.17 -9.79
CA GLU A 19 20.99 -30.26 -10.06
C GLU A 19 20.24 -31.01 -8.95
N PHE A 20 20.81 -32.11 -8.45
CA PHE A 20 20.23 -32.88 -7.35
C PHE A 20 20.14 -32.03 -6.06
N GLN A 21 21.21 -31.32 -5.71
CA GLN A 21 21.19 -30.39 -4.57
C GLN A 21 20.18 -29.25 -4.75
N ARG A 22 19.99 -28.75 -5.98
CA ARG A 22 18.99 -27.71 -6.26
C ARG A 22 17.56 -28.19 -6.06
N GLU A 23 17.25 -29.41 -6.50
CA GLU A 23 15.92 -30.00 -6.31
C GLU A 23 15.65 -30.31 -4.83
N GLU A 24 16.65 -30.78 -4.08
CA GLU A 24 16.53 -31.03 -2.64
C GLU A 24 16.28 -29.72 -1.86
N ILE A 25 17.06 -28.67 -2.16
CA ILE A 25 16.89 -27.34 -1.57
C ILE A 25 15.53 -26.73 -1.97
N LYS A 26 15.07 -26.95 -3.20
CA LYS A 26 13.75 -26.49 -3.67
C LYS A 26 12.61 -27.12 -2.87
N GLN A 27 12.68 -28.43 -2.63
CA GLN A 27 11.70 -29.15 -1.80
C GLN A 27 11.74 -28.68 -0.35
N GLN A 28 12.93 -28.43 0.21
CA GLN A 28 13.08 -27.91 1.56
C GLN A 28 12.50 -26.48 1.71
N ILE A 29 12.68 -25.63 0.70
CA ILE A 29 12.04 -24.29 0.66
C ILE A 29 10.51 -24.43 0.69
N ASP A 30 9.94 -25.33 -0.10
CA ASP A 30 8.48 -25.52 -0.14
C ASP A 30 7.91 -26.06 1.18
N ILE A 31 8.66 -26.92 1.88
CA ILE A 31 8.31 -27.39 3.22
C ILE A 31 8.34 -26.23 4.24
N ILE A 32 9.40 -25.41 4.24
CA ILE A 32 9.53 -24.29 5.19
C ILE A 32 8.47 -23.20 4.93
N LEU A 33 8.15 -22.94 3.66
CA LEU A 33 7.09 -22.00 3.29
C LEU A 33 5.71 -22.48 3.79
N THR A 34 5.48 -23.78 3.83
CA THR A 34 4.22 -24.37 4.31
C THR A 34 4.15 -24.47 5.84
N GLU A 35 5.28 -24.70 6.52
CA GLU A 35 5.33 -25.01 7.96
C GLU A 35 5.53 -23.75 8.84
N ASN A 36 6.33 -22.77 8.39
CA ASN A 36 6.76 -21.64 9.23
C ASN A 36 6.32 -20.25 8.75
N GLU A 37 5.77 -20.11 7.52
CA GLU A 37 5.37 -18.82 6.92
C GLU A 37 6.34 -17.65 7.25
N PRO A 38 7.65 -17.77 6.94
CA PRO A 38 8.64 -16.78 7.37
C PRO A 38 8.33 -15.40 6.79
N LYS A 39 8.38 -14.37 7.64
CA LYS A 39 7.97 -13.00 7.25
C LYS A 39 9.02 -12.28 6.40
N THR A 40 10.25 -12.79 6.31
CA THR A 40 11.34 -12.13 5.58
C THR A 40 12.29 -13.17 4.97
N ILE A 41 12.86 -12.84 3.81
CA ILE A 41 13.88 -13.68 3.13
C ILE A 41 15.06 -13.99 4.06
N ARG A 42 15.48 -13.03 4.89
CA ARG A 42 16.55 -13.22 5.89
C ARG A 42 16.18 -14.23 6.97
N GLU A 43 14.90 -14.32 7.34
CA GLU A 43 14.41 -15.32 8.31
C GLU A 43 14.38 -16.71 7.65
N LEU A 44 13.91 -16.79 6.40
CA LEU A 44 13.96 -18.02 5.61
C LEU A 44 15.40 -18.54 5.43
N VAL A 45 16.34 -17.68 5.04
CA VAL A 45 17.76 -18.02 4.88
C VAL A 45 18.36 -18.51 6.20
N LYS A 46 18.04 -17.84 7.31
CA LYS A 46 18.54 -18.23 8.63
C LYS A 46 18.00 -19.60 9.07
N ILE A 47 16.71 -19.88 8.84
CA ILE A 47 16.11 -21.19 9.12
C ILE A 47 16.75 -22.28 8.25
N MET A 48 17.08 -21.96 7.00
CA MET A 48 17.73 -22.90 6.08
C MET A 48 19.19 -23.17 6.42
N GLU A 49 19.93 -22.15 6.86
CA GLU A 49 21.31 -22.29 7.33
C GLU A 49 21.35 -23.12 8.63
N GLU A 50 20.44 -22.87 9.57
CA GLU A 50 20.42 -23.52 10.89
C GLU A 50 19.88 -24.97 10.83
N LYS A 51 18.89 -25.26 9.97
CA LYS A 51 18.20 -26.56 9.93
C LYS A 51 18.73 -27.49 8.83
N TYR A 52 19.31 -26.96 7.74
CA TYR A 52 19.68 -27.74 6.56
C TYR A 52 21.09 -27.47 6.01
N ASP A 53 21.91 -26.63 6.66
CA ASP A 53 23.29 -26.29 6.24
C ASP A 53 23.38 -25.83 4.76
N ALA A 54 22.31 -25.19 4.28
CA ALA A 54 22.21 -24.76 2.89
C ALA A 54 22.97 -23.43 2.68
N PRO A 55 23.84 -23.32 1.66
CA PRO A 55 24.58 -22.09 1.40
C PRO A 55 23.64 -20.98 0.90
N GLU A 56 23.74 -19.80 1.51
CA GLU A 56 22.89 -18.61 1.25
C GLU A 56 22.78 -18.27 -0.24
N GLU A 57 23.87 -18.39 -0.99
CA GLU A 57 23.92 -18.11 -2.43
C GLU A 57 22.98 -19.00 -3.26
N LEU A 58 22.89 -20.29 -2.93
CA LEU A 58 22.01 -21.23 -3.65
C LEU A 58 20.54 -20.98 -3.32
N VAL A 59 20.23 -20.61 -2.08
CA VAL A 59 18.88 -20.28 -1.63
C VAL A 59 18.38 -19.01 -2.35
N LEU A 60 19.21 -17.97 -2.43
CA LEU A 60 18.87 -16.74 -3.15
C LEU A 60 18.73 -16.95 -4.66
N GLU A 61 19.56 -17.80 -5.28
CA GLU A 61 19.43 -18.13 -6.70
C GLU A 61 18.10 -18.82 -7.01
N ILE A 62 17.68 -19.76 -6.16
CA ILE A 62 16.42 -20.49 -6.33
C ILE A 62 15.22 -19.57 -6.08
N LEU A 63 15.27 -18.71 -5.07
CA LEU A 63 14.21 -17.75 -4.79
C LEU A 63 14.04 -16.73 -5.93
N ARG A 64 15.16 -16.24 -6.50
CA ARG A 64 15.12 -15.34 -7.65
C ARG A 64 14.52 -16.00 -8.89
N LYS A 65 14.81 -17.30 -9.13
CA LYS A 65 14.17 -18.04 -10.21
C LYS A 65 12.68 -18.25 -9.96
N LYS A 66 12.27 -18.60 -8.73
CA LYS A 66 10.85 -18.72 -8.37
C LYS A 66 10.08 -17.40 -8.47
N GLU A 67 10.74 -16.26 -8.23
CA GLU A 67 10.15 -14.93 -8.45
C GLU A 67 9.94 -14.63 -9.94
N VAL A 68 10.95 -14.93 -10.76
CA VAL A 68 10.87 -14.78 -12.22
C VAL A 68 9.82 -15.70 -12.84
N ASP A 69 9.66 -16.92 -12.30
CA ASP A 69 8.65 -17.89 -12.72
C ASP A 69 7.22 -17.56 -12.21
N GLN A 70 7.02 -16.42 -11.53
CA GLN A 70 5.76 -15.99 -10.88
C GLN A 70 5.19 -16.93 -9.81
N ASP A 71 5.93 -17.96 -9.42
CA ASP A 71 5.55 -18.93 -8.38
C ASP A 71 5.57 -18.28 -6.98
N LEU A 72 6.44 -17.27 -6.79
CA LEU A 72 6.53 -16.47 -5.56
C LEU A 72 6.53 -14.97 -5.87
N THR A 73 5.63 -14.21 -5.25
CA THR A 73 5.69 -12.74 -5.32
C THR A 73 6.30 -12.21 -4.03
N LEU A 74 7.53 -11.69 -4.11
CA LEU A 74 8.19 -11.04 -2.98
C LEU A 74 7.53 -9.69 -2.76
N GLN A 75 6.68 -9.61 -1.73
CA GLN A 75 6.12 -8.33 -1.31
C GLN A 75 7.09 -7.65 -0.34
N GLU A 76 7.34 -6.36 -0.55
CA GLU A 76 8.03 -5.55 0.45
C GLU A 76 7.28 -5.66 1.78
N PRO A 77 8.00 -5.75 2.92
CA PRO A 77 7.37 -5.88 4.22
C PRO A 77 6.42 -4.69 4.44
N GLN A 78 5.13 -5.00 4.44
CA GLN A 78 4.07 -4.05 4.74
C GLN A 78 4.29 -3.53 6.16
N PRO A 79 4.49 -2.22 6.38
CA PRO A 79 4.58 -1.69 7.73
C PRO A 79 3.29 -2.04 8.49
N GLU A 80 3.43 -2.56 9.71
CA GLU A 80 2.34 -3.17 10.49
C GLU A 80 1.14 -2.26 10.88
N PRO A 81 1.08 -0.92 10.72
CA PRO A 81 -0.15 -0.17 11.01
C PRO A 81 -1.09 0.00 9.78
N THR A 82 -0.95 -0.82 8.74
CA THR A 82 -1.75 -0.72 7.49
C THR A 82 -3.04 -1.56 7.51
N ALA A 83 -3.24 -2.42 8.51
CA ALA A 83 -4.43 -3.26 8.61
C ALA A 83 -5.71 -2.41 8.68
N LEU A 84 -6.65 -2.69 7.78
CA LEU A 84 -7.94 -2.00 7.74
C LEU A 84 -8.69 -2.21 9.06
N PRO A 85 -9.13 -1.14 9.74
CA PRO A 85 -9.86 -1.27 10.99
C PRO A 85 -11.22 -1.93 10.75
N THR A 86 -11.47 -3.04 11.42
CA THR A 86 -12.70 -3.85 11.27
C THR A 86 -13.90 -3.25 12.00
N THR A 87 -13.65 -2.32 12.93
CA THR A 87 -14.68 -1.74 13.82
C THR A 87 -14.52 -0.22 13.90
N ILE A 88 -15.64 0.51 13.93
CA ILE A 88 -15.69 1.98 14.06
C ILE A 88 -14.91 2.47 15.29
N LYS A 89 -15.03 1.78 16.42
CA LYS A 89 -14.27 2.09 17.65
C LYS A 89 -12.76 1.93 17.43
N ASN A 90 -12.34 0.89 16.72
CA ASN A 90 -10.92 0.69 16.39
C ASN A 90 -10.43 1.75 15.41
N TYR A 91 -11.26 2.20 14.47
CA TYR A 91 -10.93 3.31 13.56
C TYR A 91 -10.66 4.62 14.35
N LEU A 92 -11.45 4.90 15.39
CA LEU A 92 -11.37 6.17 16.13
C LEU A 92 -10.37 6.19 17.29
N PHE A 93 -10.15 5.06 17.96
CA PHE A 93 -9.38 5.00 19.21
C PHE A 93 -8.10 4.17 19.16
N GLN A 94 -7.93 3.32 18.14
CA GLN A 94 -6.69 2.56 17.99
C GLN A 94 -5.61 3.46 17.38
N LYS A 95 -4.37 3.35 17.88
CA LYS A 95 -3.21 4.10 17.38
C LYS A 95 -2.74 3.55 16.02
N ASN A 96 -3.62 3.63 15.03
CA ASN A 96 -3.39 3.24 13.65
C ASN A 96 -3.18 4.51 12.80
N TYR A 97 -2.50 4.36 11.67
CA TYR A 97 -2.25 5.46 10.72
C TYR A 97 -3.55 6.18 10.31
N PHE A 98 -4.61 5.40 10.07
CA PHE A 98 -5.93 5.90 9.69
C PHE A 98 -6.62 6.76 10.75
N SER A 99 -6.43 6.43 12.02
CA SER A 99 -7.01 7.21 13.11
C SER A 99 -6.35 8.59 13.19
N ILE A 100 -5.02 8.62 13.06
CA ILE A 100 -4.25 9.87 13.05
C ILE A 100 -4.64 10.73 11.84
N GLU A 101 -4.73 10.14 10.64
CA GLU A 101 -5.21 10.81 9.43
C GLU A 101 -6.61 11.43 9.64
N PHE A 102 -7.54 10.69 10.24
CA PHE A 102 -8.88 11.17 10.55
C PHE A 102 -8.91 12.32 11.57
N TRP A 103 -8.17 12.20 12.68
CA TRP A 103 -8.13 13.25 13.70
C TRP A 103 -7.42 14.52 13.21
N ILE A 104 -6.36 14.40 12.40
CA ILE A 104 -5.69 15.54 11.78
C ILE A 104 -6.62 16.24 10.80
N THR A 105 -7.36 15.49 9.98
CA THR A 105 -8.30 16.06 9.01
C THR A 105 -9.46 16.77 9.71
N ILE A 106 -10.06 16.16 10.73
CA ILE A 106 -11.10 16.81 11.54
C ILE A 106 -10.56 18.04 12.27
N GLY A 107 -9.40 17.93 12.93
CA GLY A 107 -8.80 19.06 13.65
C GLY A 107 -8.52 20.23 12.72
N THR A 108 -8.05 19.96 11.51
CA THR A 108 -7.80 21.01 10.51
C THR A 108 -9.10 21.60 9.96
N ILE A 109 -10.14 20.78 9.72
CA ILE A 109 -11.47 21.26 9.31
C ILE A 109 -12.04 22.22 10.36
N VAL A 110 -11.97 21.85 11.65
CA VAL A 110 -12.43 22.70 12.74
C VAL A 110 -11.63 23.99 12.82
N LEU A 111 -10.30 23.92 12.66
CA LEU A 111 -9.44 25.10 12.64
C LEU A 111 -9.79 26.05 11.48
N VAL A 112 -10.01 25.51 10.28
CA VAL A 112 -10.42 26.29 9.10
C VAL A 112 -11.78 26.93 9.30
N LEU A 113 -12.75 26.19 9.87
CA LEU A 113 -14.08 26.74 10.21
C LEU A 113 -13.97 27.90 11.20
N ILE A 114 -13.19 27.74 12.28
CA ILE A 114 -12.98 28.80 13.27
C ILE A 114 -12.35 30.03 12.60
N LEU A 115 -11.28 29.84 11.83
CA LEU A 115 -10.61 30.94 11.14
C LEU A 115 -11.51 31.62 10.09
N THR A 116 -12.42 30.88 9.48
CA THR A 116 -13.36 31.44 8.50
C THR A 116 -14.53 32.18 9.14
N LEU A 117 -15.05 31.69 10.27
CA LEU A 117 -16.19 32.28 10.99
C LEU A 117 -15.79 33.45 11.91
N VAL A 118 -14.59 33.41 12.49
CA VAL A 118 -14.06 34.54 13.26
C VAL A 118 -13.62 35.61 12.26
N ASN A 119 -14.35 36.73 12.24
CA ASN A 119 -14.11 37.83 11.32
C ASN A 119 -12.88 38.66 11.75
N VAL A 120 -11.70 38.05 11.65
CA VAL A 120 -10.41 38.73 11.85
C VAL A 120 -10.10 39.53 10.60
N GLN A 121 -10.39 40.83 10.65
CA GLN A 121 -10.18 41.73 9.51
C GLN A 121 -8.79 42.38 9.52
N GLU A 122 -8.11 42.45 10.67
CA GLU A 122 -6.83 43.14 10.81
C GLU A 122 -5.84 42.38 11.71
N GLY A 123 -4.53 42.61 11.48
CA GLY A 123 -3.43 42.06 12.29
C GLY A 123 -2.76 40.80 11.71
N VAL A 124 -1.80 40.24 12.46
CA VAL A 124 -1.00 39.07 12.05
C VAL A 124 -1.86 37.83 11.78
N PHE A 125 -2.96 37.70 12.51
CA PHE A 125 -3.90 36.58 12.38
C PHE A 125 -4.63 36.55 11.03
N PHE A 126 -4.80 37.70 10.34
CA PHE A 126 -5.34 37.74 8.99
C PHE A 126 -4.44 36.97 8.02
N TYR A 127 -3.13 37.25 8.00
CA TYR A 127 -2.19 36.57 7.11
C TYR A 127 -2.10 35.07 7.42
N ILE A 128 -2.07 34.71 8.71
CA ILE A 128 -2.05 33.31 9.15
C ILE A 128 -3.29 32.57 8.62
N ARG A 129 -4.48 33.18 8.70
CA ARG A 129 -5.71 32.60 8.14
C ARG A 129 -5.53 32.24 6.66
N TYR A 130 -5.05 33.16 5.83
CA TYR A 130 -4.89 32.88 4.40
C TYR A 130 -3.90 31.76 4.12
N ILE A 131 -2.76 31.74 4.83
CA ILE A 131 -1.75 30.68 4.68
C ILE A 131 -2.33 29.32 5.07
N VAL A 132 -2.96 29.23 6.24
CA VAL A 132 -3.52 27.97 6.77
C VAL A 132 -4.65 27.47 5.88
N VAL A 133 -5.58 28.34 5.49
CA VAL A 133 -6.71 27.98 4.62
C VAL A 133 -6.19 27.51 3.26
N THR A 134 -5.23 28.23 2.65
CA THR A 134 -4.67 27.85 1.35
C THR A 134 -3.92 26.52 1.43
N PHE A 135 -3.13 26.29 2.48
CA PHE A 135 -2.43 25.02 2.69
C PHE A 135 -3.40 23.85 2.87
N PHE A 136 -4.47 24.05 3.66
CA PHE A 136 -5.56 23.08 3.79
C PHE A 136 -6.21 22.77 2.45
N MET A 137 -6.54 23.82 1.69
CA MET A 137 -7.14 23.70 0.37
C MET A 137 -6.26 22.89 -0.57
N LEU A 138 -4.95 23.12 -0.54
CA LEU A 138 -4.02 22.54 -1.51
C LEU A 138 -3.57 21.12 -1.16
N ILE A 139 -3.38 20.78 0.11
CA ILE A 139 -2.78 19.48 0.48
C ILE A 139 -3.82 18.55 1.09
N LEU A 140 -4.64 19.06 2.01
CA LEU A 140 -5.54 18.21 2.78
C LEU A 140 -6.76 17.79 1.98
N SER A 141 -7.32 18.69 1.17
CA SER A 141 -8.48 18.38 0.34
C SER A 141 -8.17 17.22 -0.63
N GLY A 142 -7.06 17.32 -1.37
CA GLY A 142 -6.59 16.29 -2.29
C GLY A 142 -6.29 14.96 -1.60
N TRP A 143 -5.66 15.01 -0.41
CA TRP A 143 -5.38 13.81 0.37
C TRP A 143 -6.65 13.08 0.81
N THR A 144 -7.67 13.81 1.29
CA THR A 144 -8.97 13.23 1.65
C THR A 144 -9.73 12.67 0.45
N PHE A 145 -9.59 13.29 -0.72
CA PHE A 145 -10.22 12.81 -1.95
C PHE A 145 -9.56 11.53 -2.48
N THR A 146 -8.23 11.48 -2.47
CA THR A 146 -7.47 10.27 -2.82
C THR A 146 -7.81 9.11 -1.87
N ALA A 147 -8.03 9.39 -0.58
CA ALA A 147 -8.47 8.39 0.40
C ALA A 147 -9.88 7.82 0.14
N VAL A 148 -10.71 8.49 -0.68
CA VAL A 148 -12.01 7.96 -1.14
C VAL A 148 -11.84 7.10 -2.39
N ILE A 149 -11.04 7.55 -3.36
CA ILE A 149 -10.82 6.80 -4.61
C ILE A 149 -10.04 5.51 -4.33
N PHE A 150 -9.01 5.60 -3.51
CA PHE A 150 -8.14 4.49 -3.13
C PHE A 150 -8.26 4.27 -1.61
N PRO A 151 -9.32 3.57 -1.17
CA PRO A 151 -9.52 3.25 0.25
C PRO A 151 -8.48 2.26 0.78
N GLU A 152 -7.95 1.42 -0.10
CA GLU A 152 -6.93 0.43 0.19
C GLU A 152 -5.56 1.11 0.18
N LEU A 153 -4.76 0.86 1.23
CA LEU A 153 -3.30 0.95 1.11
C LEU A 153 -2.84 -0.34 0.42
N ASP A 154 -3.21 -0.46 -0.85
CA ASP A 154 -2.78 -1.58 -1.65
C ASP A 154 -1.25 -1.52 -1.79
N SER A 155 -0.54 -2.65 -1.69
CA SER A 155 0.92 -2.72 -1.87
C SER A 155 1.39 -2.19 -3.22
N LYS A 156 0.46 -2.04 -4.17
CA LYS A 156 0.71 -1.60 -5.53
C LYS A 156 0.90 -0.10 -5.69
N LEU A 157 0.34 0.74 -4.80
CA LEU A 157 0.58 2.19 -4.84
C LEU A 157 1.60 2.59 -3.79
N ARG A 158 2.82 2.87 -4.25
CA ARG A 158 3.88 3.37 -3.37
C ARG A 158 3.43 4.69 -2.72
N PHE A 159 3.88 4.95 -1.48
CA PHE A 159 3.56 6.19 -0.75
C PHE A 159 3.72 7.47 -1.61
N LEU A 160 4.74 7.47 -2.47
CA LEU A 160 5.03 8.56 -3.40
C LEU A 160 3.96 8.74 -4.49
N GLU A 161 3.41 7.64 -5.02
CA GLU A 161 2.35 7.68 -6.04
C GLU A 161 1.07 8.24 -5.43
N ARG A 162 0.72 7.80 -4.22
CA ARG A 162 -0.42 8.34 -3.47
C ARG A 162 -0.26 9.85 -3.21
N ALA A 163 0.95 10.31 -2.86
CA ALA A 163 1.23 11.72 -2.68
C ALA A 163 1.10 12.52 -4.00
N ALA A 164 1.62 12.00 -5.10
CA ALA A 164 1.51 12.63 -6.42
C ALA A 164 0.04 12.73 -6.86
N THR A 165 -0.74 11.67 -6.69
CA THR A 165 -2.18 11.66 -6.97
C THR A 165 -2.93 12.66 -6.09
N ALA A 166 -2.60 12.75 -4.80
CA ALA A 166 -3.24 13.72 -3.91
C ALA A 166 -3.01 15.18 -4.36
N ILE A 167 -1.79 15.51 -4.78
CA ILE A 167 -1.46 16.83 -5.33
C ILE A 167 -2.25 17.09 -6.62
N GLY A 168 -2.30 16.12 -7.53
CA GLY A 168 -3.08 16.23 -8.77
C GLY A 168 -4.58 16.43 -8.50
N MET A 169 -5.15 15.62 -7.60
CA MET A 169 -6.57 15.70 -7.24
C MET A 169 -6.93 17.01 -6.54
N SER A 170 -6.02 17.57 -5.74
CA SER A 170 -6.24 18.88 -5.14
C SER A 170 -6.45 19.98 -6.18
N ILE A 171 -5.59 20.05 -7.21
CA ILE A 171 -5.72 21.05 -8.28
C ILE A 171 -7.05 20.87 -9.01
N VAL A 172 -7.42 19.63 -9.32
CA VAL A 172 -8.70 19.31 -9.97
C VAL A 172 -9.87 19.76 -9.12
N VAL A 173 -9.87 19.43 -7.82
CA VAL A 173 -10.93 19.82 -6.89
C VAL A 173 -11.04 21.35 -6.79
N LEU A 174 -9.93 22.07 -6.71
CA LEU A 174 -9.95 23.54 -6.62
C LEU A 174 -10.53 24.19 -7.88
N VAL A 175 -10.18 23.70 -9.07
CA VAL A 175 -10.72 24.22 -10.33
C VAL A 175 -12.23 23.95 -10.42
N LEU A 176 -12.67 22.74 -10.07
CA LEU A 176 -14.08 22.37 -10.10
C LEU A 176 -14.90 23.14 -9.06
N ASP A 177 -14.40 23.28 -7.84
CA ASP A 177 -15.06 24.02 -6.76
C ASP A 177 -15.16 25.51 -7.11
N GLY A 178 -14.08 26.10 -7.63
CA GLY A 178 -14.08 27.48 -8.12
C GLY A 178 -15.11 27.73 -9.22
N LEU A 179 -15.22 26.80 -10.18
CA LEU A 179 -16.22 26.90 -11.25
C LEU A 179 -17.66 26.76 -10.71
N PHE A 180 -17.89 25.78 -9.83
CA PHE A 180 -19.18 25.53 -9.22
C PHE A 180 -19.67 26.73 -8.39
N LEU A 181 -18.77 27.34 -7.62
CA LEU A 181 -19.10 28.50 -6.81
C LEU A 181 -19.29 29.75 -7.63
N ASN A 182 -18.47 29.94 -8.68
CA ASN A 182 -18.66 31.04 -9.61
C ASN A 182 -20.07 31.02 -10.21
N TYR A 183 -20.61 29.82 -10.48
CA TYR A 183 -21.97 29.68 -11.01
C TYR A 183 -23.07 29.91 -9.94
N THR A 184 -22.83 29.55 -8.67
CA THR A 184 -23.90 29.53 -7.65
C THR A 184 -23.90 30.75 -6.73
N PHE A 185 -22.75 31.12 -6.16
CA PHE A 185 -22.64 32.12 -5.07
C PHE A 185 -21.63 33.24 -5.37
N GLY A 186 -20.96 33.20 -6.53
CA GLY A 186 -19.86 34.08 -6.88
C GLY A 186 -18.54 33.69 -6.19
N LEU A 187 -17.43 34.25 -6.67
CA LEU A 187 -16.08 33.99 -6.17
C LEU A 187 -15.82 34.74 -4.85
N ASN A 188 -16.34 34.18 -3.75
CA ASN A 188 -16.11 34.67 -2.39
C ASN A 188 -15.23 33.69 -1.60
N LEU A 189 -14.22 34.21 -0.88
CA LEU A 189 -13.31 33.37 -0.09
C LEU A 189 -14.04 32.52 0.97
N ILE A 190 -15.09 33.11 1.57
CA ILE A 190 -15.93 32.44 2.57
C ILE A 190 -16.69 31.28 1.93
N ALA A 191 -17.26 31.49 0.74
CA ALA A 191 -17.99 30.45 0.03
C ALA A 191 -17.07 29.29 -0.34
N ILE A 192 -15.88 29.58 -0.90
CA ILE A 192 -14.90 28.56 -1.31
C ILE A 192 -14.43 27.76 -0.10
N SER A 193 -14.11 28.44 1.00
CA SER A 193 -13.72 27.77 2.24
C SER A 193 -14.84 26.86 2.77
N LEU A 194 -16.09 27.30 2.71
CA LEU A 194 -17.22 26.54 3.24
C LEU A 194 -17.56 25.32 2.37
N SER A 195 -17.56 25.49 1.05
CA SER A 195 -17.78 24.41 0.07
C SER A 195 -16.72 23.33 0.20
N LEU A 196 -15.45 23.71 0.21
CA LEU A 196 -14.37 22.74 0.31
C LEU A 196 -14.36 22.02 1.66
N THR A 197 -14.71 22.71 2.75
CA THR A 197 -14.85 22.09 4.06
C THR A 197 -15.95 21.03 4.06
N PHE A 198 -17.10 21.34 3.44
CA PHE A 198 -18.21 20.41 3.31
C PHE A 198 -17.81 19.19 2.46
N LEU A 199 -17.13 19.40 1.33
CA LEU A 199 -16.63 18.34 0.47
C LEU A 199 -15.64 17.44 1.21
N SER A 200 -14.65 18.01 1.91
CA SER A 200 -13.68 17.23 2.69
C SER A 200 -14.34 16.42 3.80
N LEU A 201 -15.34 16.98 4.49
CA LEU A 201 -16.11 16.24 5.51
C LEU A 201 -16.81 15.02 4.89
N LEU A 202 -17.45 15.21 3.74
CA LEU A 202 -18.15 14.16 3.02
C LEU A 202 -17.17 13.07 2.55
N CYS A 203 -16.01 13.45 2.02
CA CYS A 203 -14.96 12.52 1.65
C CYS A 203 -14.45 11.69 2.84
N VAL A 204 -14.23 12.32 3.99
CA VAL A 204 -13.78 11.61 5.21
C VAL A 204 -14.81 10.57 5.65
N ILE A 205 -16.10 10.91 5.64
CA ILE A 205 -17.19 9.99 5.99
C ILE A 205 -17.24 8.82 4.99
N ILE A 206 -17.20 9.10 3.68
CA ILE A 206 -17.21 8.06 2.65
C ILE A 206 -16.01 7.15 2.78
N SER A 207 -14.81 7.70 2.95
CA SER A 207 -13.57 6.92 3.11
C SER A 207 -13.67 5.98 4.32
N MET A 208 -14.22 6.47 5.44
CA MET A 208 -14.46 5.65 6.62
C MET A 208 -15.44 4.49 6.33
N VAL A 209 -16.57 4.77 5.68
CA VAL A 209 -17.55 3.73 5.32
C VAL A 209 -16.96 2.70 4.36
N LEU A 210 -16.23 3.17 3.34
CA LEU A 210 -15.62 2.33 2.33
C LEU A 210 -14.56 1.40 2.94
N ARG A 211 -13.71 1.92 3.83
CA ARG A 211 -12.72 1.14 4.58
C ARG A 211 -13.36 0.11 5.50
N LEU A 212 -14.46 0.45 6.18
CA LEU A 212 -15.22 -0.50 7.01
C LEU A 212 -15.93 -1.58 6.19
N LYS A 213 -16.36 -1.25 4.97
CA LYS A 213 -16.95 -2.22 4.04
C LYS A 213 -15.88 -3.18 3.51
N LEU A 214 -14.72 -2.67 3.10
CA LEU A 214 -13.57 -3.48 2.69
C LEU A 214 -13.05 -4.38 3.81
N ALA A 215 -12.97 -3.88 5.05
CA ALA A 215 -12.57 -4.69 6.19
C ALA A 215 -13.54 -5.86 6.46
N ARG A 216 -14.81 -5.72 6.06
CA ARG A 216 -15.83 -6.76 6.14
C ARG A 216 -15.75 -7.74 4.97
N ASP A 217 -15.55 -7.22 3.76
CA ASP A 217 -15.52 -7.99 2.52
C ASP A 217 -14.16 -8.71 2.33
N GLY A 218 -13.08 -8.24 2.95
CA GLY A 218 -11.76 -8.85 2.97
C GLY A 218 -11.67 -10.19 3.74
N PHE A 219 -12.74 -10.61 4.42
CA PHE A 219 -12.86 -11.98 4.95
C PHE A 219 -13.27 -13.01 3.90
N ILE A 220 -13.55 -12.60 2.65
CA ILE A 220 -13.75 -13.55 1.56
C ILE A 220 -12.36 -13.98 1.09
N PHE A 221 -11.86 -15.06 1.70
CA PHE A 221 -10.64 -15.78 1.33
C PHE A 221 -10.44 -15.77 -0.18
N LYS A 222 -9.50 -14.93 -0.67
CA LYS A 222 -8.97 -15.09 -2.02
C LYS A 222 -8.06 -16.31 -1.98
N LYS A 223 -8.65 -17.49 -2.13
CA LYS A 223 -7.93 -18.73 -2.39
C LYS A 223 -7.02 -18.46 -3.59
N SER A 224 -5.70 -18.45 -3.37
CA SER A 224 -4.74 -18.48 -4.46
C SER A 224 -5.07 -19.69 -5.30
N SER A 225 -5.62 -19.45 -6.49
CA SER A 225 -5.99 -20.49 -7.44
C SER A 225 -4.73 -21.02 -8.11
N GLY A 226 -3.87 -21.66 -7.34
CA GLY A 226 -2.98 -22.69 -7.86
C GLY A 226 -3.82 -23.94 -8.10
N ASN A 227 -4.05 -24.28 -9.37
CA ASN A 227 -3.62 -25.54 -9.98
C ASN A 227 -4.51 -25.94 -11.19
N ASN A 228 -3.83 -26.40 -12.26
CA ASN A 228 -4.30 -27.29 -13.33
C ASN A 228 -5.35 -26.83 -14.36
N GLN A 229 -4.88 -26.18 -15.44
CA GLN A 229 -5.46 -26.38 -16.78
C GLN A 229 -4.42 -26.78 -17.85
N GLU A 230 -3.32 -27.43 -17.47
CA GLU A 230 -2.37 -28.00 -18.44
C GLU A 230 -2.21 -29.51 -18.23
N LYS A 231 -3.30 -30.25 -18.44
CA LYS A 231 -3.29 -31.69 -18.79
C LYS A 231 -4.72 -32.13 -19.08
N ILE A 232 -5.17 -32.00 -20.33
CA ILE A 232 -5.80 -33.08 -21.14
C ILE A 232 -5.73 -32.61 -22.62
N ILE A 233 -4.53 -32.67 -23.21
CA ILE A 233 -4.38 -32.99 -24.64
C ILE A 233 -3.51 -34.24 -24.65
N GLU A 234 -4.14 -35.40 -24.48
CA GLU A 234 -3.69 -36.70 -24.99
C GLU A 234 -4.70 -37.77 -24.56
N SER A 235 -5.72 -37.93 -25.39
CA SER A 235 -6.38 -39.22 -25.65
C SER A 235 -7.10 -39.12 -26.99
#